data_AF-A0A645FYI3-F1
#
_entry.id   AF-A0A645FYI3-F1
#
_cell.length_a   1.000
_cell.length_b   1.000
_cell.length_c   1.000
_cell.angle_alpha   90.00
_cell.angle_beta   90.00
_cell.angle_gamma   90.00
#
_symmetry.space_group_name_H-M   'P 1'
#
loop_
_entity.id
_entity.type
_entity.pdbx_description
1 polymer ?
#
loop_
_entity_poly.entity_id
_entity_poly.type
_entity_poly.pdbx_seq_one_letter_code
_entity_poly.pdbx_strand_id
1 'polypeptide(L)'
;MSRFAFTHAPIMRGGRIVGVFSTDTIFDYLANDISKGMITERMQIRDLIQYTKLECHANDYFRFMSVQANTTEVEEAFSHSPHPEKRTALVFLTDNGKASGTLIAMVTPWDILSFLNSP
;
A
#
# COMPACT_ATOMS: atom_id res chain seq x y z
N MET A 1 13.01 1.30 -2.05
CA MET A 1 12.06 0.77 -3.03
C MET A 1 12.78 -0.01 -4.13
N SER A 2 13.48 0.63 -5.07
CA SER A 2 14.13 -0.04 -6.21
C SER A 2 15.07 -1.21 -5.87
N ARG A 3 15.93 -1.08 -4.84
CA ARG A 3 16.88 -2.15 -4.43
C ARG A 3 16.19 -3.46 -4.03
N PHE A 4 14.97 -3.39 -3.52
CA PHE A 4 14.19 -4.54 -3.06
C PHE A 4 12.94 -4.78 -3.92
N ALA A 5 12.85 -4.12 -5.08
CA ALA A 5 11.68 -4.14 -5.97
C ALA A 5 10.33 -3.78 -5.30
N PHE A 6 10.33 -3.18 -4.12
CA PHE A 6 9.10 -2.69 -3.48
C PHE A 6 8.63 -1.40 -4.13
N THR A 7 7.34 -1.31 -4.43
CA THR A 7 6.68 -0.11 -5.01
C THR A 7 5.84 0.68 -4.00
N HIS A 8 5.62 0.09 -2.82
CA HIS A 8 4.80 0.63 -1.75
C HIS A 8 5.47 0.40 -0.39
N ALA A 9 5.39 1.38 0.49
CA ALA A 9 5.86 1.29 1.86
C ALA A 9 4.78 1.83 2.82
N PRO A 10 4.29 1.05 3.80
CA PRO A 10 3.31 1.53 4.75
C PRO A 10 3.94 2.57 5.68
N ILE A 11 3.20 3.62 5.98
CA ILE A 11 3.52 4.60 7.01
C ILE A 11 2.86 4.14 8.30
N MET A 12 3.67 3.98 9.34
CA MET A 12 3.23 3.36 10.59
C MET A 12 3.17 4.36 11.74
N ARG A 13 2.18 4.20 12.62
CA ARG A 13 2.12 4.87 13.93
C ARG A 13 1.55 3.92 14.97
N GLY A 14 2.36 3.56 15.96
CA GLY A 14 1.93 2.67 17.06
C GLY A 14 1.39 1.33 16.55
N GLY A 15 2.08 0.71 15.58
CA GLY A 15 1.68 -0.58 15.00
C GLY A 15 0.56 -0.52 13.94
N ARG A 16 -0.05 0.65 13.72
CA ARG A 16 -1.14 0.84 12.75
C ARG A 16 -0.67 1.54 11.50
N ILE A 17 -1.32 1.23 10.38
CA ILE A 17 -1.12 1.91 9.11
C ILE A 17 -1.86 3.25 9.15
N VAL A 18 -1.15 4.34 8.87
CA VAL A 18 -1.73 5.69 8.77
C VAL A 18 -1.62 6.28 7.36
N GLY A 19 -1.00 5.55 6.43
CA GLY A 19 -0.84 5.92 5.04
C GLY A 19 0.07 4.94 4.32
N VAL A 20 0.22 5.13 3.02
CA VAL A 20 1.17 4.41 2.17
C VAL A 20 1.98 5.43 1.39
N PHE A 21 3.29 5.26 1.42
CA PHE A 21 4.22 5.96 0.56
C PHE A 21 4.50 5.10 -0.66
N SER A 22 4.25 5.64 -1.84
CA SER A 22 4.43 4.96 -3.11
C SER A 22 5.06 5.90 -4.13
N THR A 23 5.32 5.38 -5.33
CA THR A 23 5.69 6.21 -6.47
C THR A 23 4.59 7.23 -6.79
N ASP A 24 3.31 6.86 -6.66
CA ASP A 24 2.17 7.76 -6.90
C ASP A 24 2.17 8.94 -5.93
N THR A 25 2.53 8.74 -4.66
CA THR A 25 2.67 9.83 -3.68
C THR A 25 3.60 10.95 -4.19
N ILE A 26 4.70 10.58 -4.84
CA ILE A 26 5.68 11.54 -5.37
C ILE A 26 5.11 12.26 -6.60
N PHE A 27 4.48 11.53 -7.51
CA PHE A 27 3.84 12.13 -8.69
C PHE A 27 2.70 13.08 -8.31
N ASP A 28 1.87 12.69 -7.35
CA ASP A 28 0.77 13.51 -6.86
C ASP A 28 1.28 14.81 -6.20
N TYR A 29 2.35 14.73 -5.41
CA TYR A 29 3.03 15.91 -4.88
C TYR A 29 3.52 16.83 -6.00
N LEU A 30 4.25 16.28 -6.97
CA LEU A 30 4.81 17.06 -8.07
C LEU A 30 3.72 17.70 -8.95
N ALA A 31 2.60 17.01 -9.17
CA ALA A 31 1.52 17.50 -10.02
C ALA A 31 0.70 18.62 -9.35
N ASN A 32 0.49 18.54 -8.04
CA ASN A 32 -0.42 19.44 -7.32
C ASN A 32 0.28 20.62 -6.62
N ASP A 33 1.59 20.50 -6.36
CA ASP A 33 2.36 21.47 -5.59
C ASP A 33 3.58 22.01 -6.37
N ILE A 34 3.45 22.19 -7.70
CA ILE A 34 4.50 22.72 -8.60
C ILE A 34 5.10 24.04 -8.07
N SER A 35 4.32 24.85 -7.33
CA SER A 35 4.77 26.11 -6.74
C SER A 35 5.60 25.97 -5.44
N LYS A 36 5.61 24.80 -4.78
CA LYS A 36 6.36 24.54 -3.54
C LYS A 36 7.81 24.11 -3.77
N GLY A 37 8.22 24.00 -5.02
CA GLY A 37 9.60 23.75 -5.41
C GLY A 37 9.94 22.27 -5.62
N MET A 38 11.21 22.02 -5.95
CA MET A 38 11.74 20.70 -6.25
C MET A 38 11.83 19.81 -5.01
N ILE A 39 11.75 18.49 -5.20
CA ILE A 39 12.09 17.53 -4.16
C ILE A 39 13.56 17.77 -3.76
N THR A 40 13.80 17.92 -2.46
CA THR A 40 15.15 18.17 -1.92
C THR A 40 15.55 17.04 -0.98
N GLU A 41 16.86 16.91 -0.73
CA GLU A 41 17.42 15.90 0.18
C GLU A 41 16.95 16.07 1.65
N ARG A 42 16.43 17.25 2.01
CA ARG A 42 15.94 17.54 3.37
C ARG A 42 14.46 17.19 3.55
N MET A 43 13.76 16.92 2.45
CA MET A 43 12.34 16.58 2.47
C MET A 43 12.13 15.25 3.21
N GLN A 44 11.09 15.21 4.03
CA GLN A 44 10.70 14.04 4.80
C GLN A 44 9.32 13.55 4.38
N ILE A 45 9.03 12.27 4.65
CA ILE A 45 7.71 11.67 4.35
C ILE A 45 6.56 12.47 4.97
N ARG A 46 6.77 13.08 6.15
CA ARG A 46 5.75 13.93 6.79
C ARG A 46 5.36 15.14 5.95
N ASP A 47 6.25 15.65 5.10
CA ASP A 47 5.99 16.80 4.23
C ASP A 47 5.07 16.38 3.05
N LEU A 48 4.98 15.08 2.81
CA LEU A 48 4.15 14.46 1.77
C LEU A 48 2.86 13.84 2.33
N ILE A 49 2.60 13.96 3.64
CA ILE A 49 1.57 13.16 4.33
C ILE A 49 0.17 13.27 3.70
N GLN A 50 -0.17 14.44 3.13
CA GLN A 50 -1.47 14.66 2.47
C GLN A 50 -1.67 13.79 1.23
N TYR A 51 -0.59 13.35 0.58
CA TYR A 51 -0.57 12.49 -0.60
C TYR A 51 -0.39 11.01 -0.26
N THR A 52 -0.18 10.69 1.02
CA THR A 52 0.07 9.32 1.49
C THR A 52 -1.20 8.61 1.95
N LYS A 53 -2.34 9.29 1.99
CA LYS A 53 -3.58 8.65 2.41
C LYS A 53 -3.95 7.54 1.43
N LEU A 54 -4.58 6.48 1.92
CA LEU A 54 -4.91 5.31 1.10
C LEU A 54 -5.78 5.70 -0.09
N GLU A 55 -6.75 6.59 0.14
CA GLU A 55 -7.68 7.09 -0.85
C GLU A 55 -7.05 7.99 -1.93
N CYS A 56 -5.89 8.59 -1.65
CA CYS A 56 -5.19 9.44 -2.62
C CYS A 56 -4.61 8.65 -3.79
N HIS A 57 -4.37 7.35 -3.63
CA HIS A 57 -3.80 6.53 -4.69
C HIS A 57 -4.87 6.25 -5.75
N ALA A 58 -4.73 6.89 -6.91
CA ALA A 58 -5.76 6.87 -7.95
C ALA A 58 -6.02 5.46 -8.50
N ASN A 59 -4.95 4.68 -8.73
CA ASN A 59 -5.03 3.35 -9.36
C ASN A 59 -4.98 2.19 -8.36
N ASP A 60 -4.59 2.45 -7.11
CA ASP A 60 -4.32 1.42 -6.13
C ASP A 60 -5.37 1.41 -5.02
N TYR A 61 -5.87 0.21 -4.74
CA TYR A 61 -6.69 -0.11 -3.61
C TYR A 61 -5.91 -0.98 -2.62
N PHE A 62 -6.07 -0.67 -1.33
CA PHE A 62 -5.40 -1.36 -0.24
C PHE A 62 -6.45 -2.14 0.57
N ARG A 63 -6.37 -3.47 0.52
CA ARG A 63 -7.28 -4.34 1.26
C ARG A 63 -6.74 -4.58 2.66
N PHE A 64 -7.62 -4.62 3.66
CA PHE A 64 -7.29 -5.12 5.00
C PHE A 64 -7.98 -6.45 5.22
N MET A 65 -7.22 -7.43 5.72
CA MET A 65 -7.71 -8.77 6.01
C MET A 65 -7.09 -9.28 7.31
N SER A 66 -7.73 -10.25 7.94
CA SER A 66 -7.20 -10.85 9.16
C SER A 66 -5.96 -11.69 8.84
N VAL A 67 -4.98 -11.74 9.74
CA VAL A 67 -3.83 -12.65 9.60
C VAL A 67 -4.23 -14.13 9.62
N GLN A 68 -5.44 -14.46 10.10
CA GLN A 68 -5.99 -15.81 10.00
C GLN A 68 -6.69 -16.10 8.65
N ALA A 69 -6.73 -15.14 7.73
CA ALA A 69 -7.28 -15.39 6.39
C ALA A 69 -6.47 -16.48 5.68
N ASN A 70 -7.17 -17.35 4.96
CA ASN A 70 -6.52 -18.40 4.20
C ASN A 70 -6.02 -17.87 2.84
N THR A 71 -5.13 -18.63 2.19
CA THR A 71 -4.49 -18.20 0.95
C THR A 71 -5.49 -17.95 -0.19
N THR A 72 -6.55 -18.74 -0.28
CA THR A 72 -7.59 -18.58 -1.31
C THR A 72 -8.36 -17.27 -1.13
N GLU A 73 -8.69 -16.89 0.10
CA GLU A 73 -9.34 -15.59 0.38
C GLU A 73 -8.43 -14.42 -0.03
N VAL A 74 -7.12 -14.54 0.20
CA VAL A 74 -6.15 -13.50 -0.18
C VAL A 74 -5.99 -13.43 -1.69
N GLU A 75 -5.95 -14.57 -2.39
CA GLU A 75 -5.94 -14.64 -3.86
C GLU A 75 -7.20 -14.00 -4.48
N GLU A 76 -8.38 -14.29 -3.92
CA GLU A 76 -9.64 -13.70 -4.35
C GLU A 76 -9.64 -12.18 -4.18
N ALA A 77 -9.03 -11.67 -3.11
CA ALA A 77 -8.93 -10.23 -2.87
C ALA A 77 -8.11 -9.49 -3.94
N PHE A 78 -7.15 -10.17 -4.58
CA PHE A 78 -6.41 -9.63 -5.71
C PHE A 78 -7.17 -9.76 -7.04
N SER A 79 -7.91 -10.85 -7.21
CA SER A 79 -8.68 -11.12 -8.42
C SER A 79 -9.93 -10.25 -8.53
N HIS A 80 -10.55 -9.89 -7.39
CA HIS A 80 -11.82 -9.15 -7.34
C HIS A 80 -11.67 -7.88 -6.50
N SER A 81 -11.21 -6.81 -7.14
CA SER A 81 -11.20 -5.48 -6.51
C SER A 81 -12.66 -5.01 -6.28
N PRO A 82 -12.98 -4.50 -5.08
CA PRO A 82 -14.29 -3.87 -4.83
C PRO A 82 -14.43 -2.52 -5.55
N HIS A 83 -13.33 -1.98 -6.07
CA HIS A 83 -13.25 -0.75 -6.83
C HIS A 83 -12.89 -1.09 -8.28
N PRO A 84 -13.83 -1.15 -9.24
CA PRO A 84 -13.55 -1.59 -10.61
C PRO A 84 -12.54 -0.70 -11.34
N GLU A 85 -12.36 0.55 -10.89
CA GLU A 85 -11.38 1.50 -11.39
C GLU A 85 -9.97 1.33 -10.78
N LYS A 86 -9.83 0.53 -9.73
CA LYS A 86 -8.56 0.33 -9.01
C LYS A 86 -8.18 -1.15 -8.94
N ARG A 87 -6.89 -1.44 -9.02
CA ARG A 87 -6.38 -2.77 -8.71
C ARG A 87 -6.17 -2.90 -7.19
N THR A 88 -6.36 -4.10 -6.63
CA THR A 88 -5.85 -4.38 -5.28
C THR A 88 -4.33 -4.46 -5.36
N ALA A 89 -3.64 -3.43 -4.88
CA ALA A 89 -2.17 -3.35 -4.97
C ALA A 89 -1.48 -4.19 -3.88
N LEU A 90 -2.12 -4.25 -2.71
CA LEU A 90 -1.59 -4.80 -1.49
C LEU A 90 -2.73 -5.29 -0.60
N VAL A 91 -2.51 -6.41 0.05
CA VAL A 91 -3.33 -6.90 1.16
C VAL A 91 -2.53 -6.74 2.44
N PHE A 92 -3.05 -5.93 3.36
CA PHE A 92 -2.53 -5.77 4.71
C PHE A 92 -3.18 -6.79 5.64
N LEU A 93 -2.37 -7.71 6.15
CA LEU A 93 -2.80 -8.66 7.17
C LEU A 93 -2.63 -8.04 8.55
N THR A 94 -3.75 -7.90 9.25
CA THR A 94 -3.81 -7.28 10.58
C THR A 94 -4.36 -8.26 11.60
N ASP A 95 -4.11 -7.99 12.89
CA ASP A 95 -4.60 -8.81 14.00
C ASP A 95 -6.13 -8.95 14.04
N ASN A 96 -6.88 -7.96 13.55
CA ASN A 96 -8.34 -7.90 13.60
C ASN A 96 -9.02 -7.75 12.22
N GLY A 97 -8.23 -7.80 11.14
CA GLY A 97 -8.69 -7.65 9.78
C GLY A 97 -9.09 -6.25 9.33
N LYS A 98 -8.77 -5.20 10.10
CA LYS A 98 -9.18 -3.83 9.84
C LYS A 98 -7.98 -2.89 9.83
N ALA A 99 -8.13 -1.72 9.22
CA ALA A 99 -7.11 -0.67 9.20
C ALA A 99 -6.72 -0.15 10.60
N SER A 100 -7.60 -0.31 11.60
CA SER A 100 -7.32 0.03 13.00
C SER A 100 -6.52 -1.04 13.74
N GLY A 101 -6.34 -2.22 13.16
CA GLY A 101 -5.56 -3.32 13.72
C GLY A 101 -4.06 -3.10 13.64
N THR A 102 -3.33 -3.93 14.37
CA THR A 102 -1.87 -4.00 14.29
C THR A 102 -1.49 -4.68 12.98
N LEU A 103 -0.61 -4.05 12.18
CA LEU A 103 -0.07 -4.68 10.97
C LEU A 103 0.82 -5.85 11.36
N ILE A 104 0.52 -7.03 10.82
CA ILE A 104 1.30 -8.26 11.03
C ILE A 104 2.13 -8.58 9.78
N ALA A 105 1.51 -8.52 8.59
CA ALA A 105 2.17 -8.83 7.34
C ALA A 105 1.58 -8.05 6.16
N MET A 106 2.35 -7.98 5.09
CA MET A 106 1.94 -7.46 3.78
C MET A 106 2.04 -8.57 2.76
N VAL A 107 1.02 -8.69 1.92
CA VAL A 107 1.01 -9.61 0.79
C VAL A 107 0.79 -8.80 -0.47
N THR A 108 1.57 -9.10 -1.50
CA THR A 108 1.47 -8.53 -2.84
C THR A 108 0.95 -9.59 -3.82
N PRO A 109 0.48 -9.19 -5.01
CA PRO A 109 0.12 -10.16 -6.05
C PRO A 109 1.28 -11.10 -6.41
N TRP A 110 2.53 -10.62 -6.32
CA TRP A 110 3.72 -11.42 -6.60
C TRP A 110 3.93 -12.56 -5.61
N ASP A 111 3.60 -12.34 -4.34
CA ASP A 111 3.72 -13.39 -3.31
C ASP A 111 2.77 -14.56 -3.60
N ILE A 112 1.55 -14.27 -4.08
CA ILE A 112 0.58 -15.29 -4.51
C ILE A 112 1.09 -16.04 -5.75
N LEU A 113 1.57 -15.33 -6.76
CA LEU A 113 2.13 -15.96 -7.95
C LEU A 113 3.34 -16.84 -7.62
N SER A 114 4.22 -16.40 -6.73
CA SER A 114 5.36 -17.21 -6.29
C SER A 114 4.91 -18.45 -5.52
N PHE A 115 3.89 -18.33 -4.66
CA PHE A 115 3.33 -19.48 -3.95
C PHE A 115 2.71 -20.52 -4.90
N LEU A 116 1.91 -20.09 -5.88
CA LEU A 116 1.27 -20.99 -6.85
C LEU A 116 2.26 -21.68 -7.80
N ASN A 117 3.40 -21.05 -8.08
CA ASN A 117 4.47 -21.61 -8.91
C ASN A 117 5.55 -22.35 -8.11
N SER A 118 5.37 -22.51 -6.80
CA SER A 118 6.27 -23.30 -5.97
C SER A 118 6.02 -24.80 -6.21
N PRO A 119 7.06 -25.61 -6.47
CA PRO A 119 6.92 -27.04 -6.78
C PRO A 119 6.45 -27.89 -5.58
#